data_AF-A0A2C9LR18-F1
#
_entry.id   AF-A0A2C9LR18-F1
#
_cell.length_a   1.000
_cell.length_b   1.000
_cell.length_c   1.000
_cell.angle_alpha   90.00
_cell.angle_beta   90.00
_cell.angle_gamma   90.00
#
_symmetry.space_group_name_H-M   'P 1'
#
loop_
_entity.id
_entity.type
_entity.pdbx_description
1 polymer ?
#
loop_
_entity_poly.entity_id
_entity_poly.type
_entity_poly.pdbx_seq_one_letter_code
_entity_poly.pdbx_strand_id
1 'polypeptide(L)'
;MSVTPPDGGFWQKGGFSGNNLWASGSKMAPFDLDFYIMFNVAVGGTKGFFPDGNHYDGVNKPWNNNSPRAMEEFWRAHGAWEPTWQGDNSDLIIDYVEFKSL
;
A
#
# COMPACT_ATOMS: atom_id res chain seq x y z
N MET A 1 17.03 2.70 4.66
CA MET A 1 16.70 3.54 3.48
C MET A 1 16.50 4.96 3.95
N SER A 2 17.06 5.98 3.29
CA SER A 2 16.77 7.39 3.57
C SER A 2 16.08 8.02 2.36
N VAL A 3 15.14 8.94 2.61
CA VAL A 3 14.42 9.66 1.57
C VAL A 3 14.53 11.15 1.85
N THR A 4 15.08 11.89 0.90
CA THR A 4 15.11 13.35 0.91
C THR A 4 14.19 13.88 -0.18
N PRO A 5 13.22 14.76 0.13
CA PRO A 5 12.35 15.32 -0.89
C PRO A 5 13.11 16.27 -1.83
N PRO A 6 12.79 16.28 -3.15
CA PRO A 6 13.28 17.28 -4.09
C PRO A 6 12.71 18.67 -3.75
N ASP A 7 13.13 19.72 -4.45
CA ASP A 7 12.69 21.09 -4.16
C ASP A 7 11.17 21.29 -4.21
N GLY A 8 10.46 20.55 -5.05
CA GLY A 8 9.00 20.51 -5.07
C GLY A 8 8.36 19.66 -3.94
N GLY A 9 9.12 19.29 -2.91
CA GLY A 9 8.64 18.55 -1.74
C GLY A 9 8.24 17.10 -2.05
N PHE A 10 7.55 16.47 -1.10
CA PHE A 10 7.03 15.12 -1.29
C PHE A 10 5.94 15.04 -2.37
N TRP A 11 5.29 16.15 -2.72
CA TRP A 11 4.29 16.18 -3.79
C TRP A 11 4.91 15.78 -5.13
N GLN A 12 6.02 16.45 -5.47
CA GLN A 12 6.81 16.10 -6.65
C GLN A 12 7.40 14.69 -6.53
N LYS A 13 7.90 14.30 -5.34
CA LYS A 13 8.48 12.97 -5.13
C LYS A 13 7.50 11.83 -5.39
N GLY A 14 6.22 12.02 -5.02
CA GLY A 14 5.15 11.05 -5.25
C GLY A 14 4.63 11.02 -6.68
N GLY A 15 5.06 11.94 -7.55
CA GLY A 15 4.58 12.02 -8.93
C GLY A 15 3.10 12.42 -9.03
N PHE A 16 2.56 13.11 -8.01
CA PHE A 16 1.17 13.53 -8.00
C PHE A 16 0.94 14.68 -8.98
N SER A 17 -0.28 14.73 -9.54
CA SER A 17 -0.70 15.73 -10.52
C SER A 17 -1.95 16.47 -10.05
N GLY A 18 -2.22 17.63 -10.67
CA GLY A 18 -3.34 18.50 -10.26
C GLY A 18 -2.93 19.53 -9.23
N ASN A 19 -3.88 19.95 -8.39
CA ASN A 19 -3.64 20.97 -7.38
C ASN A 19 -2.83 20.39 -6.21
N ASN A 20 -1.67 20.98 -5.91
CA ASN A 20 -0.79 20.51 -4.87
C ASN A 20 -1.42 20.74 -3.48
N LEU A 21 -1.87 19.65 -2.86
CA LEU A 21 -2.53 19.66 -1.55
C LEU A 21 -1.57 20.03 -0.40
N TRP A 22 -0.27 19.99 -0.64
CA TRP A 22 0.78 20.25 0.35
C TRP A 22 1.48 21.59 0.10
N ALA A 23 0.96 22.43 -0.81
CA ALA A 23 1.59 23.69 -1.20
C ALA A 23 1.70 24.72 -0.06
N SER A 24 0.84 24.66 0.95
CA SER A 24 0.87 25.57 2.10
C SER A 24 1.77 25.11 3.25
N GLY A 25 2.30 23.87 3.17
CA GLY A 25 3.19 23.31 4.17
C GLY A 25 4.66 23.61 3.88
N SER A 26 5.54 23.03 4.68
CA SER A 26 6.97 23.02 4.44
C SER A 26 7.35 22.04 3.32
N LYS A 27 8.64 22.03 2.94
CA LYS A 27 9.20 21.02 2.02
C LYS A 27 8.99 19.57 2.52
N MET A 28 8.75 19.39 3.81
CA MET A 28 8.49 18.09 4.45
C MET A 28 7.01 17.70 4.49
N ALA A 29 6.08 18.58 4.09
CA ALA A 29 4.65 18.25 4.04
C ALA A 29 4.38 17.00 3.18
N PRO A 30 3.51 16.08 3.64
CA PRO A 30 2.59 16.21 4.80
C PRO A 30 3.18 15.74 6.14
N PHE A 31 4.48 15.41 6.21
CA PHE A 31 5.14 14.90 7.42
C PHE A 31 5.70 16.02 8.32
N ASP A 32 5.24 17.25 8.11
CA ASP A 32 5.57 18.42 8.91
C ASP A 32 4.51 18.75 9.98
N LEU A 33 3.55 17.86 10.15
CA LEU A 33 2.56 17.84 11.21
C LEU A 33 2.63 16.49 11.95
N ASP A 34 1.94 16.37 13.07
CA ASP A 34 1.81 15.09 13.78
C ASP A 34 1.22 14.02 12.85
N PHE A 35 1.87 12.86 12.80
CA PHE A 35 1.45 11.74 11.97
C PHE A 35 1.57 10.42 12.73
N TYR A 36 0.84 9.42 12.23
CA TYR A 36 0.93 8.05 12.71
C TYR A 36 1.64 7.19 11.65
N ILE A 37 2.45 6.23 12.09
CA ILE A 37 2.91 5.16 11.22
C ILE A 37 1.96 3.98 11.38
N MET A 38 1.52 3.44 10.24
CA MET A 38 0.76 2.21 10.16
C MET A 38 1.55 1.20 9.33
N PHE A 39 1.74 0.00 9.89
CA PHE A 39 2.22 -1.15 9.15
C PHE A 39 1.08 -2.16 9.08
N ASN A 40 0.87 -2.75 7.91
CA ASN A 40 -0.19 -3.74 7.73
C ASN A 40 0.18 -4.78 6.66
N VAL A 41 -0.37 -5.97 6.83
CA VAL A 41 -0.52 -6.96 5.75
C VAL A 41 -1.95 -6.82 5.25
N ALA A 42 -2.12 -6.51 3.96
CA ALA A 42 -3.44 -6.37 3.36
C ALA A 42 -3.69 -7.46 2.33
N VAL A 43 -4.90 -8.02 2.38
CA VAL A 43 -5.49 -8.79 1.29
C VAL A 43 -6.90 -8.30 1.05
N GLY A 44 -7.37 -8.45 -0.19
CA GLY A 44 -8.66 -7.91 -0.59
C GLY A 44 -8.56 -6.40 -0.81
N GLY A 45 -9.43 -5.89 -1.68
CA GLY A 45 -9.46 -4.47 -1.99
C GLY A 45 -9.96 -4.23 -3.40
N THR A 46 -10.86 -3.27 -3.51
CA THR A 46 -11.52 -2.90 -4.77
C THR A 46 -11.11 -1.52 -5.27
N LYS A 47 -10.23 -0.83 -4.52
CA LYS A 47 -9.78 0.54 -4.81
C LYS A 47 -8.61 0.63 -5.79
N GLY A 48 -8.28 -0.47 -6.48
CA GLY A 48 -7.26 -0.49 -7.52
C GLY A 48 -5.82 -0.67 -7.04
N PHE A 49 -5.58 -0.79 -5.73
CA PHE A 49 -4.24 -1.14 -5.20
C PHE A 49 -3.76 -2.48 -5.78
N PHE A 50 -4.67 -3.45 -5.89
CA PHE A 50 -4.46 -4.68 -6.66
C PHE A 50 -5.22 -4.56 -8.00
N PRO A 51 -4.53 -4.36 -9.13
CA PRO A 51 -5.17 -4.25 -10.44
C PRO A 51 -5.97 -5.51 -10.81
N ASP A 52 -7.02 -5.36 -11.61
CA ASP A 52 -7.71 -6.51 -12.18
C ASP A 52 -6.81 -7.23 -13.19
N GLY A 53 -6.87 -8.57 -13.22
CA GLY A 53 -5.96 -9.39 -14.02
C GLY A 53 -4.58 -9.63 -13.39
N ASN A 54 -4.33 -9.08 -12.19
CA ASN A 54 -3.12 -9.40 -11.45
C ASN A 54 -3.09 -10.89 -11.03
N HIS A 55 -1.90 -11.42 -10.77
CA HIS A 55 -1.71 -12.79 -10.29
C HIS A 55 -0.54 -12.86 -9.29
N TYR A 56 -0.55 -13.88 -8.44
CA TYR A 56 0.53 -14.19 -7.53
C TYR A 56 0.72 -15.71 -7.50
N ASP A 57 1.96 -16.16 -7.63
CA ASP A 57 2.33 -17.59 -7.63
C ASP A 57 1.45 -18.46 -8.57
N GLY A 58 1.21 -17.96 -9.78
CA GLY A 58 0.38 -18.62 -10.79
C GLY A 58 -1.14 -18.59 -10.53
N VAL A 59 -1.59 -18.00 -9.42
CA VAL A 59 -3.01 -17.83 -9.07
C VAL A 59 -3.46 -16.42 -9.41
N ASN A 60 -4.47 -16.31 -10.29
CA ASN A 60 -5.07 -15.03 -10.62
C ASN A 60 -5.83 -14.44 -9.44
N LYS A 61 -5.84 -13.11 -9.33
CA LYS A 61 -6.70 -12.37 -8.41
C LYS A 61 -8.16 -12.79 -8.62
N PRO A 62 -8.82 -13.38 -7.61
CA PRO A 62 -10.13 -14.03 -7.81
C PRO A 62 -11.33 -13.08 -7.75
N TRP A 63 -11.15 -11.81 -7.38
CA TRP A 63 -12.22 -10.81 -7.31
C TRP A 63 -12.00 -9.66 -8.29
N ASN A 64 -13.08 -9.04 -8.76
CA ASN A 64 -13.01 -7.83 -9.59
C ASN A 64 -13.16 -6.55 -8.76
N ASN A 65 -12.45 -5.48 -9.12
CA ASN A 65 -12.55 -4.18 -8.44
C ASN A 65 -13.96 -3.56 -8.46
N ASN A 66 -14.78 -3.88 -9.45
CA ASN A 66 -16.15 -3.37 -9.57
C ASN A 66 -17.23 -4.37 -9.09
N SER A 67 -16.84 -5.55 -8.60
CA SER A 67 -17.82 -6.53 -8.14
C SER A 67 -18.46 -6.09 -6.81
N PRO A 68 -19.81 -6.08 -6.71
CA PRO A 68 -20.48 -5.85 -5.43
C PRO A 68 -20.31 -7.02 -4.46
N ARG A 69 -19.73 -8.14 -4.92
CA ARG A 69 -19.48 -9.37 -4.16
C ARG A 69 -18.00 -9.74 -4.10
N ALA A 70 -17.10 -8.78 -4.33
CA ALA A 70 -15.66 -9.02 -4.39
C ALA A 70 -15.12 -9.82 -3.19
N MET A 71 -15.59 -9.55 -1.97
CA MET A 71 -15.15 -10.29 -0.78
C MET A 71 -15.67 -11.74 -0.74
N GLU A 72 -16.87 -11.98 -1.26
CA GLU A 72 -17.42 -13.34 -1.40
C GLU A 72 -16.65 -14.12 -2.47
N GLU A 73 -16.36 -13.50 -3.62
CA GLU A 73 -15.54 -14.07 -4.69
C GLU A 73 -14.14 -14.44 -4.20
N PHE A 74 -13.51 -13.53 -3.45
CA PHE A 74 -12.24 -13.80 -2.77
C PHE A 74 -12.35 -15.03 -1.87
N TRP A 75 -13.31 -15.06 -0.95
CA TRP A 75 -13.45 -16.17 0.01
C TRP A 75 -13.75 -17.52 -0.67
N ARG A 76 -14.61 -17.54 -1.68
CA ARG A 76 -14.94 -18.77 -2.42
C ARG A 76 -13.73 -19.38 -3.11
N ALA A 77 -12.73 -18.58 -3.46
CA ALA A 77 -11.50 -19.02 -4.09
C ALA A 77 -10.38 -19.41 -3.11
N HIS A 78 -10.65 -19.52 -1.80
CA HIS A 78 -9.60 -19.81 -0.79
C HIS A 78 -8.74 -21.02 -1.09
N GLY A 79 -9.33 -22.13 -1.56
CA GLY A 79 -8.55 -23.31 -1.93
C GLY A 79 -7.51 -23.08 -3.03
N ALA A 80 -7.60 -21.99 -3.80
CA ALA A 80 -6.59 -21.61 -4.79
C ALA A 80 -5.53 -20.66 -4.22
N TRP A 81 -5.92 -19.61 -3.49
CA TRP A 81 -4.97 -18.60 -3.01
C TRP A 81 -4.35 -18.91 -1.64
N GLU A 82 -5.03 -19.64 -0.75
CA GLU A 82 -4.53 -19.95 0.59
C GLU A 82 -3.19 -20.71 0.54
N PRO A 83 -2.99 -21.72 -0.33
CA PRO A 83 -1.69 -22.40 -0.45
C PRO A 83 -0.56 -21.50 -0.97
N THR A 84 -0.87 -20.37 -1.60
CA THR A 84 0.15 -19.40 -2.05
C THR A 84 0.73 -18.61 -0.89
N TRP A 85 0.05 -18.61 0.28
CA TRP A 85 0.57 -17.99 1.49
C TRP A 85 1.53 -18.96 2.16
N GLN A 86 2.82 -18.73 1.93
CA GLN A 86 3.91 -19.63 2.33
C GLN A 86 4.27 -19.51 3.84
N GLY A 87 3.26 -19.51 4.71
CA GLY A 87 3.43 -19.38 6.17
C GLY A 87 4.22 -18.13 6.55
N ASP A 88 5.27 -18.29 7.37
CA ASP A 88 6.15 -17.22 7.85
C ASP A 88 6.78 -16.37 6.73
N ASN A 89 6.83 -16.87 5.47
CA ASN A 89 7.26 -16.06 4.32
C ASN A 89 6.25 -14.98 3.91
N SER A 90 5.02 -15.01 4.44
CA SER A 90 3.95 -14.04 4.18
C SER A 90 3.68 -13.11 5.37
N ASP A 91 4.49 -13.22 6.43
CA ASP A 91 4.34 -12.42 7.63
C ASP A 91 5.02 -11.05 7.51
N LEU A 92 4.42 -10.06 8.16
CA LEU A 92 5.09 -8.79 8.42
C LEU A 92 5.97 -8.94 9.65
N ILE A 93 7.29 -9.01 9.43
CA ILE A 93 8.30 -9.08 10.48
C ILE A 93 9.00 -7.73 10.59
N ILE A 94 8.92 -7.10 11.76
CA ILE A 94 9.58 -5.81 12.05
C ILE A 94 10.59 -6.05 13.17
N ASP A 95 11.88 -5.84 12.86
CA ASP A 95 12.98 -5.94 13.82
C ASP A 95 13.04 -4.68 14.72
N TYR A 96 13.08 -3.50 14.12
CA TYR A 96 12.98 -2.23 14.85
C TYR A 96 12.43 -1.10 13.98
N VAL A 97 11.90 -0.07 14.64
CA VAL A 97 11.52 1.21 14.05
C VAL A 97 12.25 2.31 14.82
N GLU A 98 12.96 3.17 14.11
CA GLU A 98 13.71 4.26 14.71
C GLU A 98 13.38 5.57 13.98
N PHE A 99 13.10 6.62 14.75
CA PHE A 99 12.93 7.98 14.26
C PHE A 99 14.11 8.83 14.69
N LYS A 100 14.68 9.58 13.75
CA LYS A 100 15.72 10.56 14.03
C LYS A 100 15.29 11.91 13.48
N SER A 101 15.26 12.92 14.35
CA SER A 101 15.41 14.31 13.92
C SER A 101 16.88 14.68 14.02
N LEU A 102 17.38 15.39 13.01
CA LEU A 102 18.73 15.97 13.04
C LEU A 102 18.82 17.11 14.06
#